data_AF-A0A730NEA5-F1
#
_entry.id   AF-A0A730NEA5-F1
#
_cell.length_a   1.000
_cell.length_b   1.000
_cell.length_c   1.000
_cell.angle_alpha   90.00
_cell.angle_beta   90.00
_cell.angle_gamma   90.00
#
_symmetry.space_group_name_H-M   'P 1'
#
loop_
_entity.id
_entity.type
_entity.pdbx_description
1 polymer ?
#
loop_
_entity_poly.entity_id
_entity_poly.type
_entity_poly.pdbx_seq_one_letter_code
_entity_poly.pdbx_strand_id
1 'polypeptide(L)'
;TLAGTEHDTGLDILKLENIAAYFREVRKKYHAFEGQLKGYDSRILVAQVPGGMLTNLESQLKQQNAADKLDQVLAEIPRVREDLGFIPLVTPTSQIVGTQAVLNVLTGERYKTIAKETAGILKGEYGHTPVPVNAALQARVLEGGAPVTCRPADLLKPELAELEADVRRQAQEKGITLAGNAIDDVLTVALFPQIGLKFLENRHNPAAFEPLPQAEAAQPVAKAEKPAASGIYT
;
A
#
# COMPACT_ATOMS: atom_id res chain seq x y z
N THR A 1 -15.56 -27.55 12.11
CA THR A 1 -16.18 -26.27 12.49
C THR A 1 -16.18 -26.18 14.01
N LEU A 2 -16.48 -25.03 14.61
CA LEU A 2 -16.68 -24.90 16.06
C LEU A 2 -18.11 -25.24 16.50
N ALA A 3 -18.95 -25.72 15.57
CA ALA A 3 -20.36 -25.99 15.82
C ALA A 3 -20.55 -27.07 16.89
N GLY A 4 -21.45 -26.83 17.84
CA GLY A 4 -21.73 -27.73 18.96
C GLY A 4 -20.68 -27.73 20.08
N THR A 5 -19.70 -26.82 20.04
CA THR A 5 -18.73 -26.61 21.13
C THR A 5 -19.16 -25.44 22.02
N GLU A 6 -18.50 -25.24 23.16
CA GLU A 6 -18.67 -24.03 23.98
C GLU A 6 -18.27 -22.74 23.25
N HIS A 7 -17.52 -22.86 22.15
CA HIS A 7 -17.10 -21.76 21.28
C HIS A 7 -17.88 -21.72 19.96
N ASP A 8 -19.08 -22.31 19.92
CA ASP A 8 -19.96 -22.23 18.75
C ASP A 8 -20.26 -20.76 18.41
N THR A 9 -20.05 -20.40 17.14
CA THR A 9 -20.25 -19.03 16.67
C THR A 9 -21.71 -18.73 16.33
N GLY A 10 -22.57 -19.75 16.23
CA GLY A 10 -23.96 -19.62 15.79
C GLY A 10 -24.12 -19.22 14.32
N LEU A 11 -23.04 -19.24 13.54
CA LEU A 11 -23.05 -18.88 12.13
C LEU A 11 -23.52 -20.05 11.26
N ASP A 12 -24.50 -19.79 10.39
CA ASP A 12 -25.01 -20.75 9.41
C ASP A 12 -24.01 -20.93 8.25
N ILE A 13 -23.30 -22.05 8.26
CA ILE A 13 -22.27 -22.38 7.27
C ILE A 13 -22.83 -22.46 5.85
N LEU A 14 -24.08 -22.90 5.66
CA LEU A 14 -24.68 -23.00 4.32
C LEU A 14 -24.96 -21.61 3.75
N LYS A 15 -25.39 -20.66 4.58
CA LYS A 15 -25.52 -19.26 4.16
C LYS A 15 -24.18 -18.62 3.84
N LEU A 16 -23.14 -18.89 4.64
CA LEU A 16 -21.79 -18.41 4.37
C LEU A 16 -21.23 -18.95 3.04
N GLU A 17 -21.52 -20.22 2.70
CA GLU A 17 -21.10 -20.79 1.42
C GLU A 17 -21.77 -20.11 0.22
N ASN A 18 -23.05 -19.73 0.34
CA ASN A 18 -23.73 -18.95 -0.71
C ASN A 18 -23.09 -17.56 -0.91
N ILE A 19 -22.70 -16.89 0.18
CA ILE A 19 -21.97 -15.62 0.12
C ILE A 19 -20.59 -15.83 -0.51
N ALA A 20 -19.89 -16.90 -0.13
CA ALA A 20 -18.58 -17.24 -0.70
C ALA A 20 -18.68 -17.51 -2.21
N ALA A 21 -19.68 -18.25 -2.66
CA ALA A 21 -19.92 -18.52 -4.08
C ALA A 21 -20.13 -17.22 -4.88
N TYR A 22 -20.91 -16.27 -4.34
CA TYR A 22 -21.06 -14.95 -4.96
C TYR A 22 -19.72 -14.22 -5.10
N PHE A 23 -18.91 -14.15 -4.04
CA PHE A 23 -17.61 -13.47 -4.11
C PHE A 23 -16.57 -14.19 -4.97
N ARG A 24 -16.66 -15.52 -5.16
CA ARG A 24 -15.82 -16.24 -6.14
C ARG A 24 -16.07 -15.75 -7.57
N GLU A 25 -17.33 -15.49 -7.93
CA GLU A 25 -17.66 -14.92 -9.25
C GLU A 25 -17.23 -13.45 -9.37
N VAL A 26 -17.39 -12.64 -8.31
CA VAL A 26 -16.90 -11.26 -8.28
C VAL A 26 -15.37 -11.21 -8.46
N ARG A 27 -14.62 -12.07 -7.76
CA ARG A 27 -13.15 -12.12 -7.80
C ARG A 27 -12.59 -12.33 -9.20
N LYS A 28 -13.26 -13.12 -10.06
CA LYS A 28 -12.85 -13.34 -11.46
C LYS A 28 -12.71 -12.03 -12.27
N LYS A 29 -13.48 -11.00 -11.92
CA LYS A 29 -13.40 -9.68 -12.56
C LYS A 29 -12.10 -8.94 -12.27
N TYR A 30 -11.40 -9.30 -11.20
CA TYR A 30 -10.19 -8.62 -10.71
C TYR A 30 -8.90 -9.40 -11.03
N HIS A 31 -8.93 -10.33 -11.99
CA HIS A 31 -7.79 -11.18 -12.36
C HIS A 31 -6.48 -10.40 -12.63
N ALA A 32 -6.57 -9.20 -13.20
CA ALA A 32 -5.42 -8.33 -13.48
C ALA A 32 -4.68 -7.84 -12.22
N PHE A 33 -5.34 -7.88 -11.05
CA PHE A 33 -4.81 -7.44 -9.76
C PHE A 33 -4.39 -8.61 -8.84
N GLU A 34 -4.49 -9.85 -9.31
CA GLU A 34 -4.08 -11.02 -8.53
C GLU A 34 -2.55 -11.06 -8.38
N GLY A 35 -2.09 -11.20 -7.14
CA GLY A 35 -0.68 -11.39 -6.82
C GLY A 35 -0.18 -12.78 -7.23
N GLN A 36 1.15 -12.93 -7.32
CA GLN A 36 1.78 -14.23 -7.61
C GLN A 36 1.75 -15.20 -6.43
N LEU A 37 1.41 -14.70 -5.23
CA LEU A 37 1.47 -15.45 -3.99
C LEU A 37 0.29 -16.43 -3.90
N LYS A 38 0.51 -17.63 -4.43
CA LYS A 38 -0.44 -18.75 -4.39
C LYS A 38 -0.06 -19.69 -3.25
N GLY A 39 -0.64 -19.47 -2.07
CA GLY A 39 -0.50 -20.38 -0.92
C GLY A 39 0.16 -19.74 0.30
N TYR A 40 0.90 -20.55 1.05
CA TYR A 40 1.58 -20.16 2.28
C TYR A 40 3.04 -19.77 2.00
N ASP A 41 3.49 -18.66 2.57
CA ASP A 41 4.89 -18.25 2.53
C ASP A 41 5.45 -18.18 3.96
N SER A 42 6.32 -19.12 4.31
CA SER A 42 6.91 -19.20 5.65
C SER A 42 7.91 -18.07 5.94
N ARG A 43 8.41 -17.36 4.91
CA ARG A 43 9.32 -16.23 5.07
C ARG A 43 8.70 -15.10 5.89
N ILE A 44 7.37 -15.03 5.97
CA ILE A 44 6.65 -14.05 6.78
C ILE A 44 6.98 -14.17 8.28
N LEU A 45 7.27 -15.37 8.77
CA LEU A 45 7.63 -15.61 10.17
C LEU A 45 8.99 -15.01 10.52
N VAL A 46 9.89 -14.92 9.53
CA VAL A 46 11.24 -14.38 9.70
C VAL A 46 11.28 -12.89 9.43
N ALA A 47 10.73 -12.45 8.30
CA ALA A 47 10.82 -11.06 7.87
C ALA A 47 9.81 -10.14 8.60
N GLN A 48 8.77 -10.70 9.21
CA GLN A 48 7.67 -9.97 9.87
C GLN A 48 7.03 -8.89 8.98
N VAL A 49 7.07 -9.12 7.66
CA VAL A 49 6.55 -8.19 6.66
C VAL A 49 5.04 -8.39 6.53
N PRO A 50 4.21 -7.35 6.73
CA PRO A 50 2.77 -7.45 6.47
C PRO A 50 2.49 -7.90 5.03
N GLY A 51 1.48 -8.75 4.82
CA GLY A 51 1.21 -9.35 3.51
C GLY A 51 1.11 -8.33 2.36
N GLY A 52 0.38 -7.22 2.56
CA GLY A 52 0.25 -6.17 1.55
C GLY A 52 1.57 -5.41 1.26
N MET A 53 2.50 -5.37 2.22
CA MET A 53 3.83 -4.79 2.01
C MET A 53 4.68 -5.72 1.13
N LEU A 54 4.61 -7.04 1.34
CA LEU A 54 5.37 -8.02 0.54
C LEU A 54 4.99 -7.96 -0.93
N THR A 55 3.70 -8.02 -1.24
CA THR A 55 3.21 -7.96 -2.64
C THR A 55 3.57 -6.63 -3.32
N ASN A 56 3.55 -5.53 -2.57
CA ASN A 56 3.96 -4.23 -3.09
C ASN A 56 5.47 -4.18 -3.39
N LEU A 57 6.31 -4.71 -2.49
CA LEU A 57 7.76 -4.79 -2.68
C LEU A 57 8.12 -5.63 -3.91
N GLU A 58 7.47 -6.79 -4.09
CA GLU A 58 7.66 -7.63 -5.29
C GLU A 58 7.32 -6.86 -6.57
N SER A 59 6.19 -6.14 -6.58
CA SER A 59 5.78 -5.32 -7.71
C SER A 59 6.77 -4.18 -8.00
N GLN A 60 7.23 -3.48 -6.96
CA GLN A 60 8.23 -2.40 -7.08
C GLN A 60 9.55 -2.90 -7.64
N LEU A 61 10.07 -4.03 -7.14
CA LEU A 61 11.31 -4.63 -7.64
C LEU A 61 11.17 -5.10 -9.07
N LYS A 62 10.02 -5.69 -9.43
CA LYS A 62 9.75 -6.10 -10.82
C LYS A 62 9.73 -4.91 -11.78
N GLN A 63 9.08 -3.81 -11.41
CA GLN A 63 9.06 -2.58 -12.22
C GLN A 63 10.47 -1.98 -12.43
N GLN A 64 11.38 -2.22 -11.48
CA GLN A 64 12.77 -1.76 -11.53
C GLN A 64 13.73 -2.82 -12.10
N ASN A 65 13.21 -3.91 -12.68
CA ASN A 65 14.01 -5.04 -13.19
C ASN A 65 15.01 -5.63 -12.16
N ALA A 66 14.61 -5.67 -10.89
CA ALA A 66 15.43 -6.09 -9.75
C ALA A 66 14.74 -7.17 -8.89
N ALA A 67 13.87 -7.97 -9.51
CA ALA A 67 13.11 -9.01 -8.81
C ALA A 67 14.01 -10.06 -8.13
N ASP A 68 15.21 -10.30 -8.66
CA ASP A 68 16.25 -11.16 -8.10
C ASP A 68 16.81 -10.67 -6.75
N LYS A 69 16.56 -9.40 -6.39
CA LYS A 69 17.04 -8.80 -5.14
C LYS A 69 16.05 -8.92 -3.98
N LEU A 70 14.91 -9.58 -4.15
CA LEU A 70 13.87 -9.70 -3.12
C LEU A 70 14.44 -10.22 -1.78
N ASP A 71 15.21 -11.31 -1.81
CA ASP A 71 15.75 -11.90 -0.58
C ASP A 71 16.73 -10.96 0.14
N GLN A 72 17.50 -10.16 -0.60
CA GLN A 72 18.38 -9.13 -0.03
C GLN A 72 17.57 -8.02 0.65
N VAL A 73 16.45 -7.61 0.04
CA VAL A 73 15.53 -6.63 0.63
C VAL A 73 14.89 -7.18 1.91
N LEU A 74 14.43 -8.43 1.89
CA LEU A 74 13.86 -9.09 3.07
C LEU A 74 14.86 -9.19 4.23
N ALA A 75 16.14 -9.42 3.93
CA ALA A 75 17.21 -9.41 4.93
C ALA A 75 17.59 -7.99 5.42
N GLU A 76 17.33 -6.95 4.62
CA GLU A 76 17.61 -5.56 4.96
C GLU A 76 16.53 -4.93 5.85
N ILE A 77 15.27 -5.33 5.68
CA ILE A 77 14.13 -4.86 6.49
C ILE A 77 14.38 -4.89 8.02
N PRO A 78 14.80 -6.01 8.63
CA PRO A 78 15.02 -6.04 10.08
C PRO A 78 16.13 -5.08 10.53
N ARG A 79 17.17 -4.89 9.70
CA ARG A 79 18.28 -3.95 9.99
C ARG A 79 17.83 -2.49 9.90
N VAL A 80 17.02 -2.15 8.89
CA VAL A 80 16.41 -0.82 8.80
C VAL A 80 15.46 -0.58 9.97
N ARG A 81 14.67 -1.58 10.35
CA ARG A 81 13.75 -1.48 11.49
C ARG A 81 14.49 -1.25 12.81
N GLU A 82 15.62 -1.91 13.02
CA GLU A 82 16.51 -1.67 14.17
C GLU A 82 17.04 -0.24 14.16
N ASP A 83 17.59 0.23 13.03
CA ASP A 83 18.11 1.60 12.89
C ASP A 83 17.03 2.68 13.12
N LEU A 84 15.76 2.35 12.90
CA LEU A 84 14.61 3.20 13.14
C LEU A 84 13.94 2.95 14.51
N GLY A 85 14.63 2.30 15.45
CA GLY A 85 14.17 2.19 16.83
C GLY A 85 13.11 1.12 17.07
N PHE A 86 13.14 0.03 16.29
CA PHE A 86 12.22 -1.10 16.37
C PHE A 86 10.73 -0.76 16.23
N ILE A 87 10.40 0.23 15.41
CA ILE A 87 9.01 0.60 15.12
C ILE A 87 8.14 -0.60 14.70
N PRO A 88 6.84 -0.61 15.07
CA PRO A 88 5.90 -1.60 14.57
C PRO A 88 5.82 -1.56 13.05
N LEU A 89 5.69 -2.72 12.40
CA LEU A 89 5.51 -2.81 10.95
C LEU A 89 4.01 -2.83 10.62
N VAL A 90 3.40 -1.65 10.57
CA VAL A 90 2.02 -1.42 10.14
C VAL A 90 1.97 -0.13 9.33
N THR A 91 0.93 0.12 8.54
CA THR A 91 0.82 1.39 7.82
C THR A 91 0.84 2.58 8.80
N PRO A 92 1.67 3.62 8.58
CA PRO A 92 2.55 3.84 7.42
C PRO A 92 3.98 3.26 7.54
N THR A 93 4.44 2.95 8.75
CA THR A 93 5.83 2.58 9.05
C THR A 93 6.35 1.34 8.32
N SER A 94 5.49 0.37 8.02
CA SER A 94 5.86 -0.82 7.23
C SER A 94 6.39 -0.44 5.84
N GLN A 95 5.69 0.44 5.11
CA GLN A 95 6.13 0.93 3.80
C GLN A 95 7.39 1.80 3.87
N ILE A 96 7.57 2.56 4.96
CA ILE A 96 8.75 3.40 5.15
C ILE A 96 10.00 2.52 5.28
N VAL A 97 9.94 1.51 6.14
CA VAL A 97 11.03 0.52 6.32
C VAL A 97 11.30 -0.22 5.01
N GLY A 98 10.25 -0.68 4.32
CA GLY A 98 10.36 -1.37 3.03
C GLY A 98 11.06 -0.56 1.96
N THR A 99 10.60 0.67 1.76
CA THR A 99 11.16 1.59 0.76
C THR A 99 12.63 1.87 1.03
N GLN A 100 13.01 2.13 2.29
CA GLN A 100 14.40 2.36 2.65
C GLN A 100 15.26 1.11 2.47
N ALA A 101 14.74 -0.09 2.78
CA ALA A 101 15.43 -1.35 2.53
C ALA A 101 15.69 -1.59 1.04
N VAL A 102 14.70 -1.29 0.18
CA VAL A 102 14.87 -1.33 -1.28
C VAL A 102 15.95 -0.35 -1.72
N LEU A 103 15.94 0.90 -1.24
CA LEU A 103 16.97 1.88 -1.58
C LEU A 103 18.37 1.42 -1.18
N ASN A 104 18.54 0.87 0.03
CA ASN A 104 19.83 0.36 0.51
C ASN A 104 20.36 -0.75 -0.40
N VAL A 105 19.50 -1.68 -0.81
CA VAL A 105 19.87 -2.83 -1.65
C VAL A 105 20.14 -2.44 -3.10
N LEU A 106 19.35 -1.54 -3.66
CA LEU A 106 19.52 -1.10 -5.05
C LEU A 106 20.74 -0.21 -5.23
N THR A 107 21.03 0.65 -4.25
CA THR A 107 22.21 1.53 -4.29
C THR A 107 23.50 0.83 -3.85
N GLY A 108 23.39 -0.34 -3.21
CA GLY A 108 24.52 -1.13 -2.71
C GLY A 108 25.17 -0.56 -1.44
N GLU A 109 24.60 0.50 -0.86
CA GLU A 109 25.14 1.20 0.31
C GLU A 109 24.00 1.62 1.24
N ARG A 110 24.09 1.25 2.53
CA ARG A 110 23.04 1.55 3.50
C ARG A 110 22.94 3.06 3.71
N TYR A 111 21.74 3.60 3.52
CA TYR A 111 21.42 5.01 3.70
C TYR A 111 22.34 5.97 2.92
N LYS A 112 22.82 5.57 1.73
CA LYS A 112 23.43 6.50 0.78
C LYS A 112 22.46 7.66 0.47
N THR A 113 21.20 7.31 0.30
CA THR A 113 20.06 8.23 0.29
C THR A 113 19.10 7.83 1.41
N ILE A 114 18.70 8.80 2.24
CA ILE A 114 17.62 8.60 3.22
C ILE A 114 16.30 9.02 2.55
N ALA A 115 15.33 8.12 2.51
CA ALA A 115 13.98 8.46 2.04
C ALA A 115 13.35 9.53 2.95
N LYS A 116 12.52 10.41 2.36
CA LYS A 116 11.88 11.52 3.08
C LYS A 116 11.15 11.05 4.33
N GLU A 117 10.36 10.00 4.21
CA GLU A 117 9.55 9.44 5.30
C GLU A 117 10.44 8.77 6.37
N THR A 118 11.56 8.17 5.96
CA THR A 118 12.56 7.64 6.91
C THR A 118 13.22 8.77 7.69
N ALA A 119 13.55 9.87 7.03
CA ALA A 119 14.04 11.07 7.70
C ALA A 119 12.99 11.63 8.67
N GLY A 120 11.70 11.60 8.30
CA GLY A 120 10.61 12.02 9.19
C GLY A 120 10.53 11.18 10.47
N ILE A 121 10.72 9.85 10.39
CA ILE A 121 10.80 8.98 11.58
C ILE A 121 11.97 9.41 12.46
N LEU A 122 13.15 9.58 11.87
CA LEU A 122 14.37 10.00 12.58
C LEU A 122 14.23 11.40 13.21
N LYS A 123 13.42 12.28 12.61
CA LYS A 123 13.06 13.60 13.14
C LYS A 123 11.97 13.56 14.21
N GLY A 124 11.30 12.42 14.43
CA GLY A 124 10.18 12.28 15.38
C GLY A 124 8.81 12.69 14.83
N GLU A 125 8.69 12.96 13.53
CA GLU A 125 7.44 13.40 12.87
C GLU A 125 6.35 12.30 12.86
N TYR A 126 6.74 11.05 13.09
CA TYR A 126 5.83 9.90 13.21
C TYR A 126 5.58 9.46 14.66
N GLY A 127 5.98 10.29 15.63
CA GLY A 127 5.86 9.99 17.06
C GLY A 127 7.06 9.24 17.63
N HIS A 128 6.89 8.68 18.82
CA HIS A 128 7.97 8.04 19.56
C HIS A 128 8.21 6.60 19.11
N THR A 129 9.49 6.26 18.98
CA THR A 129 9.95 4.89 18.72
C THR A 129 10.08 4.10 20.03
N PRO A 130 9.87 2.76 20.02
CA PRO A 130 10.02 1.93 21.21
C PRO A 130 11.40 2.00 21.88
N VAL A 131 12.46 2.14 21.09
CA VAL A 131 13.82 2.36 21.55
C VAL A 131 14.47 3.52 20.78
N PRO A 132 15.61 4.06 21.24
CA PRO A 132 16.31 5.10 20.50
C PRO A 132 16.63 4.67 19.07
N VAL A 133 16.42 5.59 18.13
CA VAL A 133 16.86 5.41 16.74
C VAL A 133 18.39 5.47 16.63
N ASN A 134 18.93 5.08 15.49
CA ASN A 134 20.35 5.21 15.22
C ASN A 134 20.80 6.68 15.32
N ALA A 135 21.66 6.98 16.29
CA ALA A 135 22.08 8.34 16.62
C ALA A 135 22.81 9.05 15.46
N ALA A 136 23.60 8.33 14.67
CA ALA A 136 24.31 8.91 13.54
C ALA A 136 23.35 9.30 12.39
N LEU A 137 22.36 8.43 12.11
CA LEU A 137 21.34 8.73 11.11
C LEU A 137 20.44 9.89 11.56
N GLN A 138 20.03 9.91 12.83
CA GLN A 138 19.24 10.99 13.40
C GLN A 138 19.98 12.33 13.35
N ALA A 139 21.25 12.37 13.78
CA ALA A 139 22.06 13.59 13.69
C ALA A 139 22.17 14.11 12.24
N ARG A 140 22.32 13.18 11.28
CA ARG A 140 22.43 13.54 9.85
C ARG A 140 21.17 14.17 9.28
N VAL A 141 19.97 13.72 9.68
CA VAL A 141 18.70 14.31 9.19
C VAL A 141 18.26 15.55 9.96
N LEU A 142 18.75 15.73 11.19
CA LEU A 142 18.43 16.88 12.03
C LEU A 142 19.26 18.10 11.66
N GLU A 143 20.46 17.92 11.09
CA GLU A 143 21.34 19.01 10.65
C GLU A 143 21.60 20.06 11.75
N GLY A 144 21.74 19.60 13.00
CA GLY A 144 21.92 20.47 14.17
C GLY A 144 20.63 20.90 14.88
N GLY A 145 19.46 20.53 14.35
CA GLY A 145 18.16 20.68 15.02
C GLY A 145 17.90 19.66 16.12
N ALA A 146 16.77 19.82 16.81
CA ALA A 146 16.28 18.87 17.81
C ALA A 146 15.15 18.01 17.21
N PRO A 147 15.03 16.73 17.60
CA PRO A 147 13.91 15.90 17.18
C PRO A 147 12.59 16.38 17.82
N VAL A 148 11.48 16.11 17.15
CA VAL A 148 10.13 16.27 17.69
C VAL A 148 9.91 15.23 18.79
N THR A 149 9.60 15.69 19.99
CA THR A 149 9.36 14.84 21.17
C THR A 149 7.95 15.00 21.76
N CYS A 150 7.10 15.83 21.14
CA CYS A 150 5.68 15.92 21.49
C CYS A 150 4.84 15.05 20.53
N ARG A 151 3.51 15.06 20.69
CA ARG A 151 2.63 14.49 19.67
C ARG A 151 2.72 15.38 18.42
N PRO A 152 3.10 14.87 17.24
CA PRO A 152 3.31 15.71 16.05
C PRO A 152 2.12 16.61 15.69
N ALA A 153 0.90 16.13 15.94
CA ALA A 153 -0.33 16.89 15.72
C ALA A 153 -0.46 18.15 16.59
N ASP A 154 0.26 18.26 17.72
CA ASP A 154 0.26 19.45 18.57
C ASP A 154 1.04 20.62 17.95
N LEU A 155 1.81 20.37 16.89
CA LEU A 155 2.53 21.38 16.12
C LEU A 155 1.69 21.97 14.98
N LEU A 156 0.52 21.36 14.69
CA LEU A 156 -0.37 21.80 13.62
C LEU A 156 -1.29 22.92 14.11
N LYS A 157 -1.55 23.90 13.25
CA LYS A 157 -2.55 24.94 13.49
C LYS A 157 -3.92 24.44 13.03
N PRO A 158 -5.03 24.89 13.64
CA PRO A 158 -6.36 24.64 13.11
C PRO A 158 -6.49 25.20 11.68
N GLU A 159 -6.84 24.35 10.72
CA GLU A 159 -6.83 24.69 9.29
C GLU A 159 -8.20 24.54 8.60
N LEU A 160 -9.22 24.02 9.31
CA LEU A 160 -10.51 23.69 8.67
C LEU A 160 -11.18 24.89 7.98
N ALA A 161 -11.21 26.06 8.63
CA ALA A 161 -11.82 27.25 8.06
C ALA A 161 -11.09 27.74 6.78
N GLU A 162 -9.77 27.57 6.75
CA GLU A 162 -8.96 27.91 5.57
C GLU A 162 -9.22 26.92 4.43
N LEU A 163 -9.25 25.63 4.74
CA LEU A 163 -9.58 24.57 3.77
C LEU A 163 -10.99 24.73 3.19
N GLU A 164 -11.98 25.08 4.02
CA GLU A 164 -13.35 25.36 3.55
C GLU A 164 -13.38 26.53 2.56
N ALA A 165 -12.70 27.63 2.89
CA ALA A 165 -12.63 28.80 2.03
C ALA A 165 -11.92 28.48 0.71
N ASP A 166 -10.82 27.75 0.78
CA ASP A 166 -10.03 27.40 -0.40
C ASP A 166 -10.78 26.43 -1.32
N VAL A 167 -11.42 25.39 -0.80
CA VAL A 167 -12.22 24.45 -1.60
C VAL A 167 -13.40 25.15 -2.26
N ARG A 168 -14.08 26.07 -1.56
CA ARG A 168 -15.17 26.88 -2.15
C ARG A 168 -14.65 27.76 -3.28
N ARG A 169 -13.50 28.42 -3.08
CA ARG A 169 -12.85 29.25 -4.10
C ARG A 169 -12.48 28.43 -5.33
N GLN A 170 -11.78 27.31 -5.13
CA GLN A 170 -11.40 26.41 -6.22
C GLN A 170 -12.61 25.86 -6.97
N ALA A 171 -13.70 25.52 -6.25
CA ALA A 171 -14.92 25.06 -6.87
C ALA A 171 -15.59 26.14 -7.74
N GLN A 172 -15.60 27.39 -7.29
CA GLN A 172 -16.09 28.52 -8.09
C GLN A 172 -15.21 28.77 -9.33
N GLU A 173 -13.89 28.81 -9.17
CA GLU A 173 -12.93 29.04 -10.27
C GLU A 173 -13.00 27.95 -11.35
N LYS A 174 -13.25 26.69 -10.94
CA LYS A 174 -13.26 25.51 -11.82
C LYS A 174 -14.67 25.06 -12.23
N GLY A 175 -15.72 25.73 -11.76
CA GLY A 175 -17.11 25.35 -12.04
C GLY A 175 -17.54 24.00 -11.44
N ILE A 176 -16.92 23.59 -10.33
CA ILE A 176 -17.22 22.33 -9.64
C ILE A 176 -18.47 22.51 -8.78
N THR A 177 -19.43 21.60 -8.93
CA THR A 177 -20.59 21.53 -8.02
C THR A 177 -20.20 20.71 -6.78
N LEU A 178 -20.11 21.37 -5.64
CA LEU A 178 -19.88 20.70 -4.35
C LEU A 178 -21.10 19.87 -3.93
N ALA A 179 -20.87 18.86 -3.10
CA ALA A 179 -21.91 18.04 -2.48
C ALA A 179 -22.85 18.91 -1.63
N GLY A 180 -24.09 18.42 -1.43
CA GLY A 180 -25.07 19.10 -0.57
C GLY A 180 -24.56 19.34 0.85
N ASN A 181 -23.68 18.46 1.34
CA ASN A 181 -22.90 18.65 2.56
C ASN A 181 -21.43 18.96 2.20
N ALA A 182 -21.12 20.24 1.96
CA ALA A 182 -19.83 20.67 1.42
C ALA A 182 -18.61 20.24 2.26
N ILE A 183 -18.79 19.98 3.56
CA ILE A 183 -17.72 19.48 4.44
C ILE A 183 -17.14 18.14 3.96
N ASP A 184 -17.94 17.28 3.32
CA ASP A 184 -17.45 15.99 2.80
C ASP A 184 -16.43 16.19 1.67
N ASP A 185 -16.64 17.22 0.84
CA ASP A 185 -15.72 17.61 -0.23
C ASP A 185 -14.48 18.29 0.33
N VAL A 186 -14.65 19.11 1.36
CA VAL A 186 -13.54 19.74 2.08
C VAL A 186 -12.65 18.68 2.71
N LEU A 187 -13.21 17.67 3.39
CA LEU A 187 -12.44 16.58 3.98
C LEU A 187 -11.77 15.70 2.91
N THR A 188 -12.43 15.48 1.77
CA THR A 188 -11.85 14.74 0.63
C THR A 188 -10.60 15.45 0.11
N VAL A 189 -10.66 16.78 -0.07
CA VAL A 189 -9.52 17.59 -0.51
C VAL A 189 -8.49 17.72 0.61
N ALA A 190 -8.89 17.86 1.87
CA ALA A 190 -7.96 17.95 3.00
C ALA A 190 -7.08 16.70 3.12
N LEU A 191 -7.67 15.51 3.02
CA LEU A 191 -6.93 14.24 3.07
C LEU A 191 -6.08 14.00 1.83
N PHE A 192 -6.57 14.45 0.65
CA PHE A 192 -5.90 14.24 -0.62
C PHE A 192 -6.00 15.48 -1.53
N PRO A 193 -5.19 16.53 -1.34
CA PRO A 193 -5.41 17.82 -2.00
C PRO A 193 -5.54 17.76 -3.52
N GLN A 194 -4.58 17.10 -4.18
CA GLN A 194 -4.57 17.01 -5.64
C GLN A 194 -5.56 15.96 -6.17
N ILE A 195 -5.60 14.78 -5.55
CA ILE A 195 -6.43 13.66 -6.01
C ILE A 195 -7.90 13.93 -5.72
N GLY A 196 -8.20 14.43 -4.52
CA GLY A 196 -9.52 14.85 -4.08
C GLY A 196 -10.07 15.92 -5.01
N LEU A 197 -9.32 16.98 -5.29
CA LEU A 197 -9.77 18.02 -6.22
C LEU A 197 -10.04 17.46 -7.63
N LYS A 198 -9.12 16.67 -8.17
CA LYS A 198 -9.30 16.01 -9.48
C LYS A 198 -10.53 15.10 -9.50
N PHE A 199 -10.81 14.42 -8.39
CA PHE A 199 -12.03 13.63 -8.22
C PHE A 199 -13.27 14.53 -8.24
N LEU A 200 -13.26 15.65 -7.53
CA LEU A 200 -14.39 16.60 -7.54
C LEU A 200 -14.66 17.15 -8.94
N GLU A 201 -13.62 17.53 -9.69
CA GLU A 201 -13.73 17.96 -11.09
C GLU A 201 -14.41 16.93 -11.99
N ASN A 202 -14.24 15.64 -11.68
CA ASN A 202 -14.68 14.53 -12.51
C ASN A 202 -15.82 13.71 -11.90
N ARG A 203 -16.38 14.10 -10.75
CA ARG A 203 -17.35 13.30 -9.97
C ARG A 203 -18.54 12.79 -10.78
N HIS A 204 -18.96 13.55 -11.79
CA HIS A 204 -20.10 13.21 -12.66
C HIS A 204 -19.67 12.78 -14.07
N ASN A 205 -18.39 12.44 -14.25
CA ASN A 205 -17.80 11.99 -15.50
C ASN A 205 -17.25 10.56 -15.34
N PRO A 206 -18.08 9.51 -15.57
CA PRO A 206 -17.62 8.12 -15.50
C PRO A 206 -16.43 7.80 -16.40
N ALA A 207 -16.26 8.52 -17.52
CA ALA A 207 -15.16 8.29 -18.46
C ALA A 207 -13.79 8.77 -17.93
N ALA A 208 -13.77 9.54 -16.84
CA ALA A 208 -12.54 9.97 -16.19
C ALA A 208 -11.95 8.94 -15.21
N PHE A 209 -12.69 7.86 -14.92
CA PHE A 209 -12.30 6.82 -13.98
C PHE A 209 -12.03 5.50 -14.70
N GLU A 210 -11.34 4.58 -14.02
CA GLU A 210 -11.12 3.24 -14.55
C GLU A 210 -12.46 2.54 -14.84
N PRO A 211 -12.56 1.81 -15.97
CA PRO A 211 -13.75 1.05 -16.27
C PRO A 211 -14.01 -0.02 -15.22
N LEU A 212 -15.27 -0.41 -15.07
CA LEU A 212 -15.63 -1.51 -14.17
C LEU A 212 -14.82 -2.78 -14.54
N PRO A 213 -14.19 -3.44 -13.56
CA PRO A 213 -13.46 -4.68 -13.80
C PRO A 213 -14.37 -5.72 -14.47
N GLN A 214 -13.86 -6.34 -15.52
CA GLN A 214 -14.57 -7.38 -16.27
C GLN A 214 -13.88 -8.72 -16.09
N ALA A 215 -14.66 -9.79 -16.04
CA ALA A 215 -14.09 -11.13 -16.13
C ALA A 215 -13.37 -11.25 -17.48
N GLU A 216 -12.22 -11.92 -17.48
CA GLU A 216 -11.48 -12.21 -18.72
C GLU A 216 -12.45 -12.85 -19.72
N ALA A 217 -12.61 -12.25 -20.90
CA ALA A 217 -13.38 -12.87 -21.97
C ALA A 217 -12.70 -14.20 -22.29
N ALA A 218 -13.45 -15.30 -22.27
CA ALA A 218 -12.91 -16.60 -22.67
C ALA A 218 -12.27 -16.45 -24.05
N GLN A 219 -10.94 -16.52 -24.10
CA GLN A 219 -10.24 -16.52 -25.38
C GLN A 219 -10.81 -17.69 -26.19
N PRO A 220 -11.17 -17.50 -27.48
CA PRO A 220 -11.57 -18.62 -28.31
C PRO A 220 -10.45 -19.66 -28.25
N VAL A 221 -10.77 -20.87 -27.79
CA VAL A 221 -9.81 -21.98 -27.80
C VAL A 221 -9.28 -22.08 -29.22
N ALA A 222 -7.99 -21.81 -29.40
CA ALA A 222 -7.34 -22.02 -30.68
C ALA A 222 -7.62 -23.48 -31.09
N LYS A 223 -8.22 -23.68 -32.27
CA LYS A 223 -8.52 -25.01 -32.79
C LYS A 223 -7.25 -25.84 -32.67
N ALA A 224 -7.33 -26.97 -31.96
CA ALA A 224 -6.24 -27.91 -31.85
C ALA A 224 -5.74 -28.26 -33.27
N GLU A 225 -4.52 -27.86 -33.58
CA GLU A 225 -3.86 -28.30 -34.80
C GLU A 225 -3.69 -29.82 -34.71
N LYS A 226 -4.08 -30.50 -35.78
CA LYS A 226 -3.94 -31.96 -35.89
C LYS A 226 -2.50 -32.35 -35.60
N PRO A 227 -2.24 -33.41 -34.82
CA PRO A 227 -0.89 -33.88 -34.59
C PRO A 227 -0.25 -34.22 -35.93
N ALA A 228 0.89 -33.58 -36.22
CA ALA A 228 1.72 -33.91 -37.37
C ALA A 228 2.22 -35.35 -37.23
N ALA A 229 2.15 -36.09 -38.32
CA ALA A 229 2.49 -37.50 -38.40
C ALA A 229 3.94 -37.77 -37.94
N SER A 230 4.08 -38.87 -37.20
CA SER A 230 5.32 -39.47 -36.73
C SER A 230 6.36 -39.60 -37.85
N GLY A 231 7.53 -38.99 -37.66
CA GLY A 231 8.75 -39.32 -38.38
C GLY A 231 9.76 -39.95 -37.42
N ILE A 232 9.83 -41.28 -37.42
CA ILE A 232 10.94 -42.05 -36.88
C ILE A 232 12.20 -41.64 -37.64
N TYR A 233 13.30 -41.30 -36.97
CA TYR A 233 14.64 -41.72 -37.40
C TYR A 233 15.58 -41.87 -36.19
N THR A 234 16.31 -42.98 -36.28
CA THR A 234 17.42 -43.53 -35.48
C THR A 234 18.33 -42.55 -34.76
#